data_AF-A0A973NLS7-F1
#
_entry.id   AF-A0A973NLS7-F1
#
_cell.length_a   1.000
_cell.length_b   1.000
_cell.length_c   1.000
_cell.angle_alpha   90.00
_cell.angle_beta   90.00
_cell.angle_gamma   90.00
#
_symmetry.space_group_name_H-M   'P 1'
#
loop_
_entity.id
_entity.type
_entity.pdbx_description
1 polymer ?
#
loop_
_entity_poly.entity_id
_entity_poly.type
_entity_poly.pdbx_seq_one_letter_code
_entity_poly.pdbx_strand_id
1 'polypeptide(L)'
;MPRPTAQQLRSLAFDALEEAISQAEMGPVRRSWALRLALAYLATLHPPVSCPGDPYRDFWRALSIGSRAARLSALEIALRIIYVRTDSKRDDERVAAIREHARQLDLERPQRRLAARAEGDP
;
A
#
# COMPACT_ATOMS: atom_id res chain seq x y z
N MET A 1 -9.27 -18.07 -16.53
CA MET A 1 -9.33 -17.55 -15.14
C MET A 1 -10.68 -16.88 -14.94
N PRO A 2 -11.39 -17.15 -13.83
CA PRO A 2 -12.63 -16.44 -13.53
C PRO A 2 -12.37 -14.94 -13.32
N ARG A 3 -13.32 -14.10 -13.72
CA ARG A 3 -13.23 -12.64 -13.48
C ARG A 3 -13.33 -12.39 -11.97
N PRO A 4 -12.48 -11.52 -11.39
CA PRO A 4 -12.57 -11.18 -9.98
C PRO A 4 -13.88 -10.47 -9.69
N THR A 5 -14.48 -10.78 -8.54
CA THR A 5 -15.67 -10.09 -8.05
C THR A 5 -15.32 -8.68 -7.56
N ALA A 6 -16.30 -7.79 -7.45
CA ALA A 6 -16.08 -6.44 -6.90
C ALA A 6 -15.49 -6.46 -5.49
N GLN A 7 -15.90 -7.44 -4.66
CA GLN A 7 -15.36 -7.63 -3.32
C GLN A 7 -13.89 -8.07 -3.36
N GLN A 8 -13.51 -8.96 -4.28
CA GLN A 8 -12.11 -9.36 -4.46
C GLN A 8 -11.24 -8.19 -4.92
N LEU A 9 -11.72 -7.39 -5.87
CA LEU A 9 -11.00 -6.18 -6.33
C LEU A 9 -10.81 -5.17 -5.20
N ARG A 10 -11.84 -4.98 -4.36
CA ARG A 10 -11.76 -4.12 -3.17
C ARG A 10 -10.74 -4.63 -2.17
N SER A 11 -10.75 -5.93 -1.88
CA SER A 11 -9.76 -6.57 -1.03
C SER A 11 -8.33 -6.38 -1.56
N LEU A 12 -8.10 -6.59 -2.85
CA LEU A 12 -6.79 -6.39 -3.49
C LEU A 12 -6.34 -4.93 -3.44
N ALA A 13 -7.27 -3.98 -3.61
CA ALA A 13 -6.96 -2.57 -3.50
C ALA A 13 -6.50 -2.19 -2.09
N PHE A 14 -7.15 -2.73 -1.05
CA PHE A 14 -6.72 -2.53 0.34
C PHE A 14 -5.37 -3.20 0.63
N ASP A 15 -5.14 -4.42 0.14
CA ASP A 15 -3.83 -5.08 0.28
C ASP A 15 -2.71 -4.22 -0.29
N ALA A 16 -2.91 -3.66 -1.49
CA ALA A 16 -1.92 -2.81 -2.11
C ALA A 16 -1.59 -1.56 -1.26
N LEU A 17 -2.58 -0.97 -0.58
CA LEU A 17 -2.33 0.17 0.32
C LEU A 17 -1.58 -0.26 1.59
N GLU A 18 -1.97 -1.39 2.20
CA GLU A 18 -1.31 -1.93 3.39
C GLU A 18 0.13 -2.39 3.11
N GLU A 19 0.37 -2.99 1.94
CA GLU A 19 1.69 -3.33 1.45
C GLU A 19 2.55 -2.07 1.27
N ALA A 20 1.97 -0.99 0.73
CA ALA A 20 2.69 0.28 0.59
C ALA A 20 3.06 0.87 1.96
N ILE A 21 2.20 0.79 2.97
CA ILE A 21 2.54 1.20 4.34
C ILE A 21 3.66 0.33 4.90
N SER A 22 3.55 -0.99 4.76
CA SER A 22 4.58 -1.93 5.22
C SER A 22 5.94 -1.64 4.55
N GLN A 23 5.94 -1.30 3.26
CA GLN A 23 7.14 -0.86 2.54
C GLN A 23 7.66 0.50 3.05
N ALA A 24 6.77 1.42 3.42
CA ALA A 24 7.14 2.73 3.94
C ALA A 24 7.90 2.65 5.27
N GLU A 25 7.70 1.57 6.03
CA GLU A 25 8.45 1.28 7.25
C GLU A 25 9.91 0.95 6.95
N MET A 26 10.18 0.26 5.84
CA MET A 26 11.52 -0.16 5.45
C MET A 26 12.27 0.94 4.69
N GLY A 27 11.57 1.85 4.02
CA GLY A 27 12.19 2.95 3.29
C GLY A 27 11.21 3.81 2.50
N PRO A 28 11.71 4.64 1.57
CA PRO A 28 10.84 5.37 0.64
C PRO A 28 10.06 4.41 -0.26
N VAL A 29 8.76 4.65 -0.41
CA VAL A 29 7.90 3.83 -1.28
C VAL A 29 7.88 4.44 -2.67
N ARG A 30 8.12 3.62 -3.70
CA ARG A 30 7.97 4.05 -5.07
C ARG A 30 6.48 4.16 -5.41
N ARG A 31 6.08 5.35 -5.84
CA ARG A 31 4.80 5.56 -6.50
C ARG A 31 4.73 4.70 -7.77
N SER A 32 3.74 3.81 -7.84
CA SER A 32 3.54 2.88 -8.96
C SER A 32 2.18 3.09 -9.60
N TRP A 33 2.03 2.61 -10.84
CA TRP A 33 0.74 2.56 -11.52
C TRP A 33 -0.27 1.69 -10.78
N ALA A 34 0.16 0.58 -10.20
CA ALA A 34 -0.70 -0.30 -9.40
C ALA A 34 -1.33 0.44 -8.22
N LEU A 35 -0.54 1.19 -7.44
CA LEU A 35 -1.06 1.99 -6.32
C LEU A 35 -2.01 3.09 -6.80
N ARG A 36 -1.68 3.73 -7.93
CA ARG A 36 -2.56 4.76 -8.51
C ARG A 36 -3.90 4.19 -8.95
N LEU A 37 -3.91 2.99 -9.54
CA LEU A 37 -5.12 2.29 -9.94
C LEU A 37 -5.94 1.80 -8.73
N ALA A 38 -5.30 1.28 -7.69
CA ALA A 38 -5.97 0.90 -6.45
C ALA A 38 -6.69 2.09 -5.80
N LEU A 39 -5.99 3.22 -5.67
CA LEU A 39 -6.57 4.47 -5.14
C LEU A 39 -7.71 4.98 -6.02
N ALA A 40 -7.53 5.00 -7.35
CA ALA A 40 -8.57 5.44 -8.28
C ALA A 40 -9.80 4.54 -8.20
N TYR A 41 -9.62 3.22 -8.15
CA TYR A 41 -10.71 2.26 -7.99
C TYR A 41 -11.50 2.53 -6.70
N LEU A 42 -10.84 2.66 -5.55
CA LEU A 42 -11.51 2.96 -4.28
C LEU A 42 -12.25 4.31 -4.33
N ALA A 43 -11.68 5.31 -4.99
CA ALA A 43 -12.33 6.60 -5.20
C ALA A 43 -13.59 6.50 -6.09
N THR A 44 -13.67 5.54 -7.01
CA THR A 44 -14.90 5.32 -7.81
C THR A 44 -16.05 4.73 -7.00
N LEU A 45 -15.74 3.94 -5.96
CA LEU A 45 -16.76 3.36 -5.07
C LEU A 45 -17.40 4.42 -4.18
N HIS A 46 -16.61 5.44 -3.80
CA HIS A 46 -17.06 6.53 -2.95
C HIS A 46 -16.45 7.84 -3.46
N PRO A 47 -17.16 8.54 -4.38
CA PRO A 47 -16.67 9.81 -4.89
C PRO A 47 -16.46 10.80 -3.74
N PRO A 48 -15.50 11.73 -3.88
CA PRO A 48 -15.19 12.68 -2.83
C PRO A 48 -16.44 13.52 -2.53
N VAL A 49 -17.10 13.21 -1.42
CA VAL A 49 -18.06 14.12 -0.77
C VAL A 49 -17.27 15.37 -0.40
N SER A 50 -17.87 16.55 -0.56
CA SER A 50 -17.32 17.89 -0.31
C SER A 50 -16.89 18.16 1.15
N CYS A 51 -16.26 17.19 1.80
CA CYS A 51 -15.48 17.37 3.01
C CYS A 51 -14.09 17.90 2.65
N PRO A 52 -13.48 18.75 3.49
CA PRO A 52 -12.09 19.12 3.33
C PRO A 52 -11.21 17.86 3.45
N GLY A 53 -10.35 17.64 2.45
CA GLY A 53 -9.42 16.51 2.38
C GLY A 53 -9.91 15.38 1.45
N ASP A 54 -9.07 15.08 0.46
CA ASP A 54 -9.22 13.90 -0.40
C ASP A 54 -8.25 12.84 0.12
N PRO A 55 -8.72 11.83 0.87
CA PRO A 55 -7.85 10.88 1.53
C PRO A 55 -7.08 10.02 0.52
N TYR A 56 -7.60 9.84 -0.70
CA TYR A 56 -6.89 9.13 -1.77
C TYR A 56 -5.70 9.96 -2.27
N ARG A 57 -5.91 11.27 -2.48
CA ARG A 57 -4.83 12.21 -2.82
C ARG A 57 -3.83 12.38 -1.68
N ASP A 58 -4.30 12.42 -0.44
CA ASP A 58 -3.46 12.58 0.74
C ASP A 58 -2.59 11.35 0.97
N PHE A 59 -3.15 10.14 0.81
CA PHE A 59 -2.37 8.89 0.78
C PHE A 59 -1.27 8.96 -0.29
N TRP A 60 -1.62 9.33 -1.53
CA TRP A 60 -0.66 9.44 -2.63
C TRP A 60 0.45 10.45 -2.34
N ARG A 61 0.11 11.60 -1.74
CA ARG A 61 1.08 12.64 -1.34
C ARG A 61 2.01 12.14 -0.25
N ALA A 62 1.48 11.46 0.75
CA ALA A 62 2.23 10.95 1.89
C ALA A 62 3.38 10.02 1.47
N LEU A 63 3.22 9.23 0.40
CA LEU A 63 4.28 8.36 -0.14
C LEU A 63 5.60 9.08 -0.45
N SER A 64 5.56 10.38 -0.77
CA SER A 64 6.76 11.17 -1.09
C SER A 64 7.34 11.97 0.09
N ILE A 65 6.74 11.87 1.28
CA ILE A 65 7.30 12.53 2.46
C ILE A 65 8.66 11.89 2.78
N GLY A 66 9.71 12.70 2.88
CA GLY A 66 11.07 12.21 3.14
C GLY A 66 11.24 11.61 4.54
N SER A 67 10.74 12.31 5.56
CA SER A 67 10.77 11.81 6.94
C SER A 67 9.93 10.55 7.10
N ARG A 68 10.54 9.46 7.56
CA ARG A 68 9.86 8.17 7.79
C ARG A 68 8.68 8.32 8.75
N ALA A 69 8.88 8.97 9.89
CA ALA A 69 7.84 9.11 10.92
C ALA A 69 6.63 9.90 10.38
N ALA A 70 6.89 11.03 9.71
CA ALA A 70 5.84 11.84 9.10
C ALA A 70 5.10 11.11 7.97
N ARG A 71 5.84 10.36 7.13
CA ARG A 71 5.26 9.53 6.07
C ARG A 71 4.30 8.48 6.63
N LEU A 72 4.75 7.71 7.61
CA LEU A 72 3.95 6.64 8.22
C LEU A 72 2.70 7.20 8.90
N SER A 73 2.85 8.27 9.68
CA SER A 73 1.72 8.94 10.32
C SER A 73 0.68 9.42 9.29
N ALA A 74 1.13 10.09 8.21
CA ALA A 74 0.24 10.57 7.17
C ALA A 74 -0.45 9.43 6.39
N LEU A 75 0.26 8.34 6.09
CA LEU A 75 -0.29 7.18 5.41
C LEU A 75 -1.35 6.45 6.27
N GLU A 76 -1.08 6.21 7.55
CA GLU A 76 -2.03 5.57 8.47
C GLU A 76 -3.29 6.42 8.67
N ILE A 77 -3.15 7.74 8.79
CA ILE A 77 -4.29 8.66 8.87
C ILE A 77 -5.13 8.58 7.59
N ALA A 78 -4.50 8.69 6.42
CA ALA A 78 -5.21 8.64 5.15
C ALA A 78 -5.91 7.28 4.95
N LEU A 79 -5.23 6.17 5.25
CA LEU A 79 -5.79 4.83 5.11
C LEU A 79 -6.98 4.60 6.06
N ARG A 80 -6.88 5.03 7.31
CA ARG A 80 -8.00 4.97 8.26
C ARG A 80 -9.23 5.69 7.72
N ILE A 81 -9.06 6.87 7.12
CA ILE A 81 -10.16 7.61 6.51
C ILE A 81 -10.73 6.85 5.31
N ILE A 82 -9.89 6.20 4.49
CA ILE A 82 -10.35 5.37 3.35
C ILE A 82 -11.18 4.18 3.85
N TYR A 83 -10.74 3.47 4.88
CA TYR A 83 -11.51 2.38 5.50
C TYR A 83 -12.90 2.86 5.96
N VAL A 84 -12.94 3.96 6.72
CA VAL A 84 -14.20 4.55 7.19
C VAL A 84 -15.09 4.98 6.04
N ARG A 85 -14.56 5.70 5.04
CA ARG A 85 -15.36 6.20 3.91
C ARG A 85 -15.96 5.09 3.06
N THR A 86 -15.27 3.96 2.99
CA THR A 86 -15.75 2.83 2.20
C THR A 86 -16.73 1.95 2.99
N ASP A 87 -16.88 2.15 4.30
CA ASP A 87 -17.56 1.21 5.21
C ASP A 87 -16.87 -0.18 5.20
N SER A 88 -15.53 -0.18 5.20
CA SER A 88 -14.73 -1.38 5.41
C SER A 88 -14.14 -1.39 6.82
N LYS A 89 -14.12 -2.57 7.43
CA LYS A 89 -13.33 -2.81 8.63
C LYS A 89 -11.91 -3.23 8.22
N ARG A 90 -10.92 -2.66 8.90
CA ARG A 90 -9.53 -3.12 8.80
C ARG A 90 -9.44 -4.47 9.52
N ASP A 91 -8.82 -5.43 8.85
CA ASP A 91 -8.59 -6.77 9.39
C ASP A 91 -7.16 -6.82 9.93
N ASP A 92 -7.02 -6.78 11.24
CA ASP A 92 -5.71 -6.68 11.89
C ASP A 92 -4.86 -7.94 11.68
N GLU A 93 -5.47 -9.12 11.59
CA GLU A 93 -4.76 -10.38 11.31
C GLU A 93 -4.20 -10.38 9.89
N ARG A 94 -5.00 -9.94 8.91
CA ARG A 94 -4.57 -9.79 7.53
C ARG A 94 -3.45 -8.76 7.39
N VAL A 95 -3.55 -7.63 8.09
CA VAL A 95 -2.51 -6.59 8.08
C VAL A 95 -1.21 -7.12 8.71
N ALA A 96 -1.30 -7.86 9.80
CA ALA A 96 -0.14 -8.50 10.42
C ALA A 96 0.55 -9.49 9.45
N ALA A 97 -0.21 -10.28 8.70
CA ALA A 97 0.31 -11.19 7.68
C ALA A 97 1.03 -10.45 6.53
N ILE A 98 0.45 -9.35 6.04
CA ILE A 98 1.09 -8.50 5.01
C ILE A 98 2.42 -7.93 5.51
N ARG A 99 2.45 -7.44 6.75
CA ARG A 99 3.67 -6.89 7.37
C ARG A 99 4.75 -7.95 7.55
N GLU A 100 4.36 -9.15 7.99
CA GLU A 100 5.27 -10.29 8.11
C GLU A 100 5.87 -10.67 6.75
N HIS A 101 5.03 -10.81 5.72
CA HIS A 101 5.49 -11.11 4.36
C HIS A 101 6.44 -10.03 3.82
N ALA A 102 6.13 -8.74 4.04
CA ALA A 102 7.00 -7.65 3.64
C ALA A 102 8.38 -7.71 4.32
N ARG A 103 8.41 -8.05 5.62
CA ARG A 103 9.66 -8.26 6.38
C ARG A 103 10.47 -9.43 5.83
N GLN A 104 9.82 -10.54 5.52
CA GLN A 104 10.48 -11.70 4.90
C GLN A 104 11.12 -11.35 3.55
N LEU A 105 10.39 -10.65 2.68
CA LEU A 105 10.91 -10.20 1.39
C LEU A 105 12.13 -9.27 1.53
N ASP A 106 12.17 -8.43 2.56
CA ASP A 106 13.31 -7.54 2.79
C ASP A 106 14.55 -8.31 3.31
N LEU A 107 14.35 -9.33 4.14
CA LEU A 107 15.42 -10.24 4.58
C LEU A 107 16.03 -11.04 3.42
N GLU A 108 15.24 -11.39 2.40
CA GLU A 108 15.71 -12.14 1.23
C GLU A 108 16.45 -11.26 0.19
N ARG A 109 16.23 -9.93 0.19
CA ARG A 109 16.82 -9.02 -0.81
C ARG A 109 18.36 -9.07 -0.87
N PRO A 110 19.11 -9.08 0.25
CA PRO A 110 20.56 -9.22 0.23
C PRO A 110 21.02 -10.52 -0.44
N GLN A 111 20.35 -11.64 -0.15
CA GLN A 111 20.69 -12.95 -0.70
C GLN A 111 20.47 -13.00 -2.21
N ARG A 112 19.36 -12.43 -2.71
CA ARG A 112 19.09 -12.32 -4.15
C ARG A 112 20.07 -11.42 -4.88
N ARG A 113 20.53 -10.33 -4.25
CA ARG A 113 21.57 -9.45 -4.83
C ARG A 113 22.93 -10.14 -4.91
N LEU A 114 23.26 -11.00 -3.96
CA LEU A 114 24.49 -11.79 -3.98
C LEU A 114 24.43 -12.88 -5.05
N ALA A 115 23.31 -13.61 -5.16
CA ALA A 115 23.10 -14.61 -6.21
C ALA A 115 23.16 -13.98 -7.62
N ALA A 116 22.49 -12.85 -7.84
CA ALA A 116 22.51 -12.16 -9.14
C ALA A 116 23.88 -11.59 -9.53
N ARG A 117 24.76 -11.32 -8.55
CA ARG A 117 26.16 -10.95 -8.82
C ARG A 117 27.01 -12.16 -9.19
N ALA A 118 26.78 -13.30 -8.54
CA ALA A 118 27.49 -14.55 -8.84
C ALA A 118 27.12 -15.14 -10.22
N GLU A 119 25.90 -14.88 -10.71
CA GLU A 119 25.44 -15.30 -12.05
C GLU A 119 25.83 -14.33 -13.19
N GLY A 120 26.40 -13.17 -12.85
CA GLY A 120 26.68 -12.08 -13.80
C GLY A 120 28.16 -11.87 -14.16
N ASP A 121 29.07 -12.70 -13.68
CA ASP A 121 30.50 -12.67 -14.08
C ASP A 121 30.73 -13.60 -15.29
N PRO A 122 31.12 -13.06 -16.47
CA PRO A 122 31.70 -13.87 -17.54
C PRO A 122 33.12 -14.35 -17.21
#